data_AF-A0AAJ2YEN0-F1
#
_entry.id   AF-A0AAJ2YEN0-F1
#
_cell.length_a   1.000
_cell.length_b   1.000
_cell.length_c   1.000
_cell.angle_alpha   90.00
_cell.angle_beta   90.00
_cell.angle_gamma   90.00
#
_symmetry.space_group_name_H-M   'P 1'
#
loop_
_entity.id
_entity.type
_entity.pdbx_description
1 polymer ?
#
loop_
_entity_poly.entity_id
_entity_poly.type
_entity_poly.pdbx_seq_one_letter_code
_entity_poly.pdbx_strand_id
1 'polypeptide(L)'
;MAAGGFCKLPNGTVVVAMNLPSPAADAPAGVRVLVHAQNRARALTRLRNLGLRSVYLRGNTEPPTPDEITAVLHHPDGLIWRTAPAGGVLSVELWHPIRALIRRPAASA
;
A
#
# COMPACT_ATOMS: atom_id res chain seq x y z
N MET A 1 -18.34 -1.28 -8.56
CA MET A 1 -18.69 -0.52 -7.34
C MET A 1 -17.67 -0.85 -6.25
N ALA A 2 -16.75 0.07 -5.95
CA ALA A 2 -15.74 -0.12 -4.91
C ALA A 2 -16.33 0.29 -3.55
N ALA A 3 -16.90 -0.66 -2.81
CA ALA A 3 -17.44 -0.44 -1.46
C ALA A 3 -16.36 -0.61 -0.36
N GLY A 4 -15.10 -0.31 -0.67
CA GLY A 4 -13.95 -0.43 0.23
C GLY A 4 -12.64 -0.13 -0.51
N GLY A 5 -11.52 -0.01 0.21
CA GLY A 5 -10.22 0.38 -0.36
C GLY A 5 -9.53 -0.66 -1.26
N PHE A 6 -10.30 -1.40 -2.07
CA PHE A 6 -9.78 -2.40 -2.98
C PHE A 6 -10.61 -2.42 -4.27
N CYS A 7 -10.01 -2.86 -5.36
CA CYS A 7 -10.67 -3.09 -6.65
C CYS A 7 -10.55 -4.57 -7.04
N LYS A 8 -11.62 -5.14 -7.59
CA LYS A 8 -11.57 -6.48 -8.22
C LYS A 8 -11.19 -6.31 -9.69
N LEU A 9 -10.28 -7.15 -10.16
CA LEU A 9 -9.84 -7.18 -11.55
C LEU A 9 -10.65 -8.21 -12.36
N PRO A 10 -10.72 -8.08 -13.71
CA PRO A 10 -11.44 -9.01 -14.56
C PRO A 10 -10.96 -10.47 -14.47
N ASN A 11 -9.67 -10.66 -14.13
CA ASN A 11 -9.06 -11.99 -13.94
C ASN A 11 -9.40 -12.65 -12.58
N GLY A 12 -10.29 -12.05 -11.78
CA GLY A 12 -10.70 -12.57 -10.47
C GLY A 12 -9.78 -12.20 -9.30
N THR A 13 -8.62 -11.60 -9.56
CA THR A 13 -7.70 -11.10 -8.52
C THR A 13 -8.14 -9.74 -7.99
N VAL A 14 -7.49 -9.24 -6.93
CA VAL A 14 -7.78 -7.94 -6.33
C VAL A 14 -6.52 -7.09 -6.18
N VAL A 15 -6.71 -5.77 -6.28
CA VAL A 15 -5.75 -4.77 -5.82
C VAL A 15 -6.31 -4.12 -4.57
N VAL A 16 -5.58 -4.21 -3.46
CA VAL A 16 -5.93 -3.58 -2.17
C VAL A 16 -5.04 -2.37 -1.96
N ALA A 17 -5.63 -1.22 -1.68
CA ALA A 17 -4.97 0.01 -1.27
C ALA A 17 -5.19 0.27 0.22
N MET A 18 -4.11 0.54 0.95
CA MET A 18 -4.20 0.94 2.35
C MET A 18 -3.26 2.07 2.68
N ASN A 19 -3.80 3.08 3.34
CA ASN A 19 -3.02 4.11 4.00
C ASN A 19 -2.64 3.60 5.40
N LEU A 20 -1.35 3.45 5.67
CA LEU A 20 -0.80 2.97 6.94
C LEU A 20 0.04 4.07 7.58
N PRO A 21 0.19 4.12 8.91
CA PRO A 21 1.23 4.95 9.52
C PRO A 21 2.60 4.52 9.00
N SER A 22 3.52 5.47 8.87
CA SER A 22 4.90 5.13 8.49
C SER A 22 5.52 4.20 9.52
N PRO A 23 6.26 3.16 9.10
CA PRO A 23 7.00 2.30 10.01
C PRO A 23 8.22 2.98 10.64
N ALA A 24 8.65 4.14 10.12
CA ALA A 24 9.66 4.97 10.76
C ALA A 24 9.00 5.82 11.85
N ALA A 25 9.42 5.63 13.11
CA ALA A 25 8.83 6.25 14.30
C ALA A 25 8.76 7.80 14.23
N ASP A 26 9.66 8.43 13.48
CA ASP A 26 9.79 9.88 13.35
C ASP A 26 9.29 10.46 12.01
N ALA A 27 8.65 9.65 11.15
CA ALA A 27 8.17 10.15 9.86
C ALA A 27 6.75 10.72 9.97
N PRO A 28 6.54 12.03 9.72
CA PRO A 28 5.24 12.68 9.86
C PRO A 28 4.20 12.29 8.81
N ALA A 29 4.60 11.54 7.76
CA ALA A 29 3.73 11.19 6.64
C ALA A 29 3.37 9.70 6.67
N GLY A 30 2.07 9.38 6.57
CA GLY A 30 1.62 8.00 6.35
C GLY A 30 2.17 7.43 5.04
N VAL A 31 2.07 6.12 4.86
CA VAL A 31 2.45 5.43 3.61
C VAL A 31 1.21 4.84 2.95
N ARG A 32 1.13 4.95 1.62
CA ARG A 32 0.10 4.30 0.82
C ARG A 32 0.67 3.03 0.23
N VAL A 33 0.09 1.89 0.59
CA VAL A 33 0.55 0.56 0.20
C VAL A 33 -0.47 -0.09 -0.73
N LEU A 34 0.01 -0.64 -1.85
CA LEU A 34 -0.80 -1.35 -2.83
C LEU A 34 -0.39 -2.80 -2.94
N VAL A 35 -1.36 -3.71 -2.85
CA VAL A 35 -1.13 -5.16 -2.90
C VAL A 35 -1.97 -5.78 -4.01
N HIS A 36 -1.31 -6.45 -4.93
CA HIS A 36 -1.96 -7.39 -5.84
C HIS A 36 -1.97 -8.79 -5.21
N ALA A 37 -3.16 -9.38 -5.11
CA ALA A 37 -3.36 -10.70 -4.52
C ALA A 37 -4.60 -11.40 -5.08
N GLN A 38 -4.69 -12.71 -4.83
CA GLN A 38 -5.86 -13.51 -5.25
C GLN A 38 -7.18 -13.08 -4.60
N ASN A 39 -7.13 -12.61 -3.36
CA ASN A 39 -8.29 -12.08 -2.66
C ASN A 39 -7.85 -11.13 -1.54
N ARG A 40 -8.81 -10.44 -0.92
CA ARG A 40 -8.51 -9.46 0.14
C ARG A 40 -7.80 -10.11 1.34
N ALA A 41 -8.24 -11.28 1.78
CA ALA A 41 -7.64 -11.96 2.91
C ALA A 41 -6.14 -12.25 2.68
N ARG A 42 -5.78 -12.72 1.47
CA ARG A 42 -4.38 -12.96 1.09
C ARG A 42 -3.57 -11.67 1.05
N ALA A 43 -4.13 -10.56 0.57
CA ALA A 43 -3.46 -9.26 0.62
C ALA A 43 -3.13 -8.85 2.07
N LEU A 44 -4.10 -8.97 2.99
CA LEU A 44 -3.90 -8.64 4.40
C LEU A 44 -2.87 -9.57 5.06
N THR A 45 -2.90 -10.86 4.76
CA THR A 45 -1.89 -11.83 5.24
C THR A 45 -0.49 -11.43 4.78
N ARG A 46 -0.30 -11.07 3.50
CA ARG A 46 1.01 -10.64 2.98
C ARG A 46 1.56 -9.44 3.75
N LEU A 47 0.72 -8.45 4.03
CA LEU A 47 1.15 -7.27 4.79
C LEU A 47 1.47 -7.58 6.24
N ARG A 48 0.66 -8.44 6.90
CA ARG A 48 0.94 -8.91 8.25
C ARG A 48 2.28 -9.64 8.33
N ASN A 49 2.60 -10.47 7.34
CA ASN A 49 3.87 -11.19 7.28
C ASN A 49 5.08 -10.26 7.11
N LEU A 50 4.87 -9.03 6.64
CA LEU A 50 5.91 -8.00 6.52
C LEU A 50 6.03 -7.12 7.77
N GLY A 51 5.32 -7.45 8.85
CA GLY A 51 5.36 -6.69 10.11
C GLY A 51 4.46 -5.46 10.13
N LEU A 52 3.66 -5.21 9.08
CA LEU A 52 2.73 -4.07 9.01
C LEU A 52 1.47 -4.38 9.82
N ARG A 53 1.56 -4.21 11.16
CA ARG A 53 0.52 -4.60 12.13
C ARG A 53 -0.68 -3.64 12.20
N SER A 54 -0.56 -2.41 11.69
CA SER A 54 -1.64 -1.39 11.68
C SER A 54 -2.82 -1.73 10.76
N VAL A 55 -2.70 -2.81 9.98
CA VAL A 55 -3.66 -3.28 8.97
C VAL A 55 -5.05 -3.60 9.53
N TYR A 56 -5.19 -3.79 10.85
CA TYR A 56 -6.46 -4.15 11.47
C TYR A 56 -7.38 -2.98 11.82
N LEU A 57 -6.91 -1.73 11.81
CA LEU A 57 -7.69 -0.65 12.44
C LEU A 57 -8.29 0.37 11.48
N ARG A 58 -7.56 1.14 10.69
CA ARG A 58 -8.14 2.09 9.72
C ARG A 58 -7.13 2.39 8.62
N GLY A 59 -7.51 2.27 7.36
CA GLY A 59 -6.59 2.51 6.23
C GLY A 59 -7.10 2.05 4.86
N ASN A 60 -8.00 1.07 4.84
CA ASN A 60 -8.64 0.55 3.63
C ASN A 60 -9.92 1.34 3.25
N THR A 61 -9.88 2.66 3.34
CA THR A 61 -11.05 3.54 3.17
C THR A 61 -11.16 4.09 1.76
N GLU A 62 -10.04 4.19 1.04
CA GLU A 62 -9.98 4.75 -0.30
C GLU A 62 -9.69 3.68 -1.34
N PRO A 63 -10.51 3.55 -2.40
CA PRO A 63 -10.24 2.59 -3.47
C PRO A 63 -8.92 2.94 -4.19
N PRO A 64 -8.23 1.94 -4.77
CA PRO A 64 -7.09 2.21 -5.63
C PRO A 64 -7.52 2.98 -6.89
N THR A 65 -6.73 3.95 -7.31
CA THR A 65 -6.92 4.66 -8.59
C THR A 65 -6.50 3.79 -9.78
N PRO A 66 -6.88 4.15 -11.02
CA PRO A 66 -6.43 3.40 -12.21
C PRO A 66 -4.90 3.37 -12.38
N ASP A 67 -4.21 4.47 -12.09
CA ASP A 67 -2.74 4.55 -12.10
C ASP A 67 -2.11 3.60 -11.07
N GLU A 68 -2.69 3.58 -9.86
CA GLU A 68 -2.28 2.70 -8.77
C GLU A 68 -2.41 1.22 -9.16
N ILE A 69 -3.51 0.86 -9.82
CA ILE A 69 -3.75 -0.50 -10.34
C ILE A 69 -2.69 -0.85 -11.39
N THR A 70 -2.43 0.04 -12.35
CA THR A 70 -1.41 -0.18 -13.38
C THR A 70 -0.03 -0.39 -12.75
N ALA A 71 0.36 0.46 -11.80
CA ALA A 71 1.68 0.40 -11.18
C ALA A 71 1.94 -0.92 -10.45
N VAL A 72 0.97 -1.40 -9.65
CA VAL A 72 1.16 -2.65 -8.88
C VAL A 72 1.18 -3.89 -9.78
N LEU A 73 0.44 -3.88 -10.89
CA LEU A 73 0.39 -5.00 -11.83
C LEU A 73 1.69 -5.17 -12.63
N HIS A 74 2.44 -4.10 -12.84
CA HIS A 74 3.74 -4.15 -13.52
C HIS A 74 4.90 -4.46 -12.57
N HIS A 75 4.66 -4.52 -11.26
CA HIS A 75 5.69 -4.80 -10.29
C HIS A 75 5.86 -6.32 -10.05
N PRO A 76 7.09 -6.86 -10.09
CA PRO A 76 7.32 -8.31 -9.99
C PRO A 76 6.82 -8.92 -8.67
N ASP A 77 6.95 -8.18 -7.57
CA ASP A 77 6.48 -8.64 -6.25
C ASP A 77 4.96 -8.45 -6.06
N GLY A 78 4.27 -7.76 -6.97
CA GLY A 78 2.85 -7.39 -6.82
C GLY A 78 2.56 -6.60 -5.54
N LEU A 79 3.54 -5.84 -5.04
CA LEU A 79 3.48 -5.14 -3.77
C LEU A 79 4.40 -3.92 -3.78
N ILE A 80 3.80 -2.74 -3.74
CA ILE A 80 4.47 -1.44 -3.83
C ILE A 80 3.95 -0.47 -2.79
N TRP A 81 4.71 0.58 -2.50
CA TRP A 81 4.33 1.64 -1.60
C TRP A 81 4.85 3.00 -2.08
N ARG A 82 4.26 4.06 -1.54
CA ARG A 82 4.76 5.44 -1.61
C ARG A 82 4.38 6.20 -0.34
N THR A 83 4.90 7.40 -0.14
CA THR A 83 4.40 8.28 0.92
C THR A 83 2.96 8.69 0.59
N ALA A 84 2.06 8.62 1.57
CA ALA A 84 0.69 9.04 1.39
C ALA A 84 0.68 10.57 1.17
N PRO A 85 -0.04 11.07 0.16
CA PRO A 85 -0.07 12.50 -0.11
C PRO A 85 -0.68 13.23 1.09
N ALA A 86 0.14 13.99 1.82
CA ALA A 86 -0.34 14.86 2.88
C ALA A 86 -1.07 16.05 2.21
N GLY A 87 -2.40 16.12 2.38
CA GLY A 87 -3.17 17.31 2.03
C GLY A 87 -3.43 17.56 0.54
N GLY A 88 -3.62 16.52 -0.27
CA GLY A 88 -4.10 16.68 -1.66
C GLY A 88 -3.06 17.21 -2.65
N VAL A 89 -1.82 17.43 -2.21
CA VAL A 89 -0.70 17.72 -3.11
C VAL A 89 -0.24 16.41 -3.73
N LEU A 90 -0.44 16.28 -5.05
CA LEU A 90 0.09 15.18 -5.86
C LEU A 90 1.61 15.33 -5.99
N SER A 91 2.35 15.05 -4.91
CA SER A 91 3.79 14.86 -5.02
C SER A 91 4.04 13.69 -5.99
N VAL A 92 4.81 13.94 -7.05
CA VAL A 92 5.22 12.97 -8.07
C VAL A 92 6.28 12.04 -7.47
N GLU A 93 5.93 11.39 -6.37
CA GLU A 93 6.80 10.42 -5.71
C GLU A 93 6.71 9.11 -6.49
N LEU A 94 7.89 8.55 -6.81
CA LEU A 94 7.99 7.31 -7.56
C LEU A 94 7.51 6.14 -6.69
N TRP A 95 6.91 5.13 -7.33
CA TRP A 95 6.53 3.90 -6.65
C TRP A 95 7.75 3.14 -6.16
N HIS A 96 7.77 2.81 -4.87
CA HIS A 96 8.86 2.08 -4.24
C HIS A 96 8.49 0.61 -4.04
N PRO A 97 9.43 -0.32 -4.26
CA PRO A 97 9.22 -1.72 -3.91
C PRO A 97 9.10 -1.85 -2.38
N ILE A 98 8.24 -2.73 -1.88
CA ILE A 98 8.03 -2.88 -0.42
C ILE A 98 9.30 -3.23 0.36
N ARG A 99 10.27 -3.88 -0.29
CA ARG A 99 11.58 -4.17 0.30
C ARG A 99 12.33 -2.89 0.71
N ALA A 100 12.10 -1.76 0.03
CA ALA A 100 12.68 -0.48 0.40
C ALA A 100 12.06 0.09 1.69
N LEU A 101 10.79 -0.23 1.96
CA LEU A 101 10.13 0.13 3.21
C LEU A 101 10.72 -0.66 4.40
N ILE A 102 10.99 -1.95 4.20
CA ILE A 102 11.47 -2.87 5.25
C ILE A 102 12.97 -2.70 5.50
N ARG A 103 13.77 -2.41 4.46
CA ARG A 103 15.21 -2.15 4.57
C ARG A 103 15.57 -0.79 5.14
N ARG A 104 14.60 0.08 5.43
CA ARG A 104 14.86 1.30 6.18
C ARG A 104 14.73 0.95 7.66
N PRO A 105 15.81 0.52 8.36
CA PRO A 105 15.79 0.60 9.82
C PRO A 105 15.57 2.07 10.17
N ALA A 106 14.95 2.31 11.33
CA ALA A 106 14.84 3.63 11.91
C ALA A 106 16.20 4.34 11.78
N ALA A 107 16.30 5.27 10.82
CA ALA A 107 17.43 6.17 10.76
C ALA A 107 17.15 7.17 11.87
N SER A 108 17.56 6.82 13.09
CA SER A 108 17.77 7.78 14.16
C SER A 108 18.72 8.84 13.61
N ALA A 109 18.22 10.06 13.49
CA ALA A 109 19.03 11.27 13.42
C ALA A 109 18.65 12.09 14.66
#